data_AF-X0VNS6-F1
#
_entry.id   AF-X0VNS6-F1
#
_cell.length_a   1.000
_cell.length_b   1.000
_cell.length_c   1.000
_cell.angle_alpha   90.00
_cell.angle_beta   90.00
_cell.angle_gamma   90.00
#
_symmetry.space_group_name_H-M   'P 1'
#
loop_
_entity.id
_entity.type
_entity.pdbx_description
1 polymer ?
#
loop_
_entity_poly.entity_id
_entity_poly.type
_entity_poly.pdbx_seq_one_letter_code
_entity_poly.pdbx_strand_id
1 'polypeptide(L)'
;SFLIPSISKGGILLGLHAEAENVNMRHLLAGSEETINKFMKQSRYAPWFSHARLVRKTATGTYQRIPTLREPAMGNVLIIGDAISQESWIQGAIACGYQGAKATLKELSGQKGYSEYIDWLHKAFAFFAYPNHFKLKARHHILRMVCSSDEEADTIYRLLQDKVEHPAFLLVENPELIKDERPDLYLKLKKAVEGLDRMVVKGWG
;
A
#
# COMPACT_ATOMS: atom_id res chain seq x y z
N SER A 1 6.55 -3.91 0.47
CA SER A 1 6.97 -3.60 1.85
C SER A 1 7.00 -4.89 2.63
N PHE A 2 7.84 -4.97 3.63
CA PHE A 2 7.77 -6.04 4.63
C PHE A 2 7.71 -5.41 6.02
N LEU A 3 7.20 -6.19 6.97
CA LEU A 3 7.11 -5.83 8.37
C LEU A 3 8.23 -6.51 9.12
N ILE A 4 8.85 -5.79 10.07
CA ILE A 4 9.73 -6.39 11.07
C ILE A 4 9.14 -6.01 12.43
N PRO A 5 8.28 -6.88 13.01
CA PRO A 5 7.52 -6.57 14.23
C PRO A 5 8.39 -6.04 15.37
N SER A 6 9.59 -6.61 15.56
CA SER A 6 10.56 -6.17 16.58
C SER A 6 11.09 -4.74 16.40
N ILE A 7 10.93 -4.13 15.22
CA ILE A 7 11.47 -2.80 14.88
C ILE A 7 10.36 -1.78 14.67
N SER A 8 9.25 -2.20 14.07
CA SER A 8 8.15 -1.32 13.77
C SER A 8 6.84 -2.08 13.61
N LYS A 9 5.76 -1.48 14.10
CA LYS A 9 4.39 -1.78 13.64
C LYS A 9 4.15 -1.23 12.21
N GLY A 10 5.09 -0.41 11.73
CA GLY A 10 5.16 0.21 10.42
C GLY A 10 5.71 -0.71 9.33
N GLY A 11 5.28 -0.50 8.08
CA GLY A 11 5.91 -1.15 6.95
C GLY A 11 7.23 -0.47 6.63
N ILE A 12 8.25 -1.26 6.33
CA ILE A 12 9.52 -0.76 5.81
C ILE A 12 9.55 -1.07 4.31
N LEU A 13 9.89 -0.05 3.52
CA LEU A 13 10.02 -0.15 2.08
C LEU A 13 11.48 0.03 1.70
N LEU A 14 12.01 -0.95 0.98
CA LEU A 14 13.31 -0.86 0.31
C LEU A 14 13.04 -0.55 -1.16
N GLY A 15 13.42 0.65 -1.60
CA GLY A 15 13.35 1.08 -2.99
C GLY A 15 14.62 0.68 -3.73
N LEU A 16 14.42 -0.14 -4.75
CA LEU A 16 15.46 -0.60 -5.66
C LEU A 16 15.45 0.28 -6.93
N HIS A 17 16.63 0.67 -7.40
CA HIS A 17 16.83 1.39 -8.65
C HIS A 17 17.68 0.54 -9.58
N ALA A 18 17.21 0.34 -10.80
CA ALA A 18 18.02 -0.22 -11.86
C ALA A 18 18.89 0.88 -12.47
N GLU A 19 20.19 0.66 -12.55
CA GLU A 19 21.17 1.50 -13.26
C GLU A 19 22.21 0.61 -13.91
N ALA A 20 22.44 0.79 -15.22
CA ALA A 20 23.48 0.10 -15.98
C ALA A 20 23.61 -1.38 -15.60
N GLU A 21 22.52 -2.13 -15.80
CA GLU A 21 22.39 -3.58 -15.53
C GLU A 21 22.39 -4.00 -14.05
N ASN A 22 22.57 -3.07 -13.11
CA ASN A 22 22.59 -3.35 -11.68
C ASN A 22 21.33 -2.87 -10.98
N VAL A 23 20.86 -3.64 -10.01
CA VAL A 23 19.78 -3.24 -9.11
C VAL A 23 20.37 -2.79 -7.77
N ASN A 24 20.30 -1.50 -7.49
CA ASN A 24 20.86 -0.89 -6.29
C ASN A 24 19.77 -0.48 -5.31
N MET A 25 19.94 -0.79 -4.03
CA MET A 25 19.07 -0.26 -2.99
C MET A 25 19.45 1.18 -2.68
N ARG A 26 18.55 2.12 -3.01
CA ARG A 26 18.82 3.57 -2.87
C ARG A 26 17.86 4.28 -1.94
N HIS A 27 16.71 3.68 -1.67
CA HIS A 27 15.69 4.31 -0.85
C HIS A 27 15.28 3.39 0.29
N LEU A 28 15.20 3.96 1.48
CA LEU A 28 14.62 3.33 2.65
C LEU A 28 13.48 4.23 3.12
N LEU A 29 12.26 3.70 3.12
CA LEU A 29 11.06 4.43 3.53
C LEU A 29 10.45 3.78 4.77
N ALA A 30 10.17 4.59 5.79
CA ALA A 30 9.39 4.18 6.96
C ALA A 30 8.60 5.37 7.51
N GLY A 31 7.76 5.14 8.52
CA GLY A 31 6.91 6.17 9.11
C GLY A 31 7.66 7.19 9.98
N SER A 32 8.89 6.90 10.41
CA SER A 32 9.72 7.83 11.17
C SER A 32 11.21 7.60 10.92
N GLU A 33 12.01 8.65 11.10
CA GLU A 33 13.47 8.54 11.06
C GLU A 33 14.01 7.54 12.10
N GLU A 34 13.41 7.50 13.28
CA GLU A 34 13.77 6.53 14.32
C GLU A 34 13.60 5.09 13.83
N THR A 35 12.51 4.80 13.12
CA THR A 35 12.27 3.47 12.53
C THR A 35 13.34 3.11 11.50
N ILE A 36 13.71 4.07 10.64
CA ILE A 36 14.78 3.91 9.63
C ILE A 36 16.10 3.59 10.34
N ASN A 37 16.45 4.34 11.39
CA ASN A 37 17.68 4.14 12.15
C ASN A 37 17.72 2.79 12.87
N LYS A 38 16.62 2.37 13.51
CA LYS A 38 16.53 1.05 14.15
C LYS A 38 16.66 -0.05 13.11
N PHE A 39 16.00 0.07 11.96
CA PHE A 39 16.13 -0.89 10.88
C PHE A 39 17.57 -1.04 10.38
N MET A 40 18.27 0.07 10.13
CA MET A 40 19.65 0.02 9.63
C MET A 40 20.65 -0.53 10.65
N LYS A 41 20.37 -0.43 11.96
CA LYS A 41 21.33 -0.76 13.02
C LYS A 41 21.02 -2.04 13.79
N GLN A 42 19.76 -2.44 13.86
CA GLN A 42 19.27 -3.49 14.77
C GLN A 42 18.53 -4.62 14.06
N SER A 43 18.21 -4.47 12.76
CA SER A 43 17.58 -5.55 12.01
C SER A 43 18.57 -6.62 11.56
N ARG A 44 18.04 -7.76 11.13
CA ARG A 44 18.82 -8.77 10.38
C ARG A 44 19.46 -8.24 9.10
N TYR A 45 19.02 -7.07 8.61
CA TYR A 45 19.57 -6.38 7.45
C TYR A 45 20.65 -5.36 7.82
N ALA A 46 20.95 -5.15 9.11
CA ALA A 46 21.97 -4.21 9.57
C ALA A 46 23.34 -4.38 8.86
N PRO A 47 23.82 -5.60 8.57
CA PRO A 47 25.06 -5.79 7.81
C PRO A 47 25.06 -5.09 6.43
N TRP A 48 23.90 -4.98 5.77
CA TRP A 48 23.75 -4.31 4.47
C TRP A 48 23.98 -2.80 4.55
N PHE A 49 23.87 -2.23 5.76
CA PHE A 49 23.99 -0.79 6.00
C PHE A 49 25.27 -0.41 6.74
N SER A 50 26.17 -1.37 7.00
CA SER A 50 27.42 -1.17 7.75
C SER A 50 28.32 -0.05 7.19
N HIS A 51 28.29 0.15 5.87
CA HIS A 51 29.00 1.24 5.18
C HIS A 51 28.05 2.24 4.50
N ALA A 52 26.76 2.18 4.80
CA ALA A 52 25.79 3.12 4.25
C ALA A 52 26.03 4.51 4.83
N ARG A 53 25.94 5.53 3.96
CA ARG A 53 25.98 6.94 4.36
C ARG A 53 24.67 7.62 4.00
N LEU A 54 24.19 8.47 4.91
CA LEU A 54 23.05 9.33 4.60
C LEU A 54 23.46 10.37 3.56
N VAL A 55 22.88 10.29 2.36
CA VAL A 55 23.11 11.27 1.30
C VAL A 55 22.06 12.38 1.33
N ARG A 56 20.79 12.02 1.58
CA ARG A 56 19.66 12.96 1.58
C ARG A 56 18.50 12.41 2.41
N LYS A 57 17.78 13.31 3.09
CA LYS A 57 16.47 13.03 3.69
C LYS A 57 15.38 13.69 2.85
N THR A 58 14.29 12.97 2.61
CA THR A 58 13.07 13.50 2.01
C THR A 58 11.88 12.99 2.81
N ALA A 59 10.78 13.73 2.77
CA ALA A 59 9.52 13.32 3.36
C ALA A 59 8.41 13.53 2.34
N THR A 60 7.37 12.70 2.44
CA THR A 60 6.13 12.88 1.68
C THR A 60 4.97 12.62 2.62
N GLY A 61 3.88 13.37 2.44
CA GLY A 61 2.63 13.11 3.15
C GLY A 61 1.99 11.84 2.60
N THR A 62 1.95 10.76 3.37
CA THR A 62 1.18 9.57 3.02
C THR A 62 -0.22 9.67 3.61
N TYR A 63 -1.13 10.36 2.94
CA TYR A 63 -2.53 10.42 3.39
C TYR A 63 -3.28 9.19 2.90
N GLN A 64 -3.50 8.23 3.79
CA GLN A 64 -4.23 6.98 3.52
C GLN A 64 -5.76 7.14 3.49
N ARG A 65 -6.29 8.36 3.27
CA ARG A 65 -7.68 8.68 3.61
C ARG A 65 -8.38 9.69 2.69
N ILE A 66 -7.94 9.84 1.44
CA ILE A 66 -8.73 10.62 0.48
C ILE A 66 -9.68 9.65 -0.24
N PRO A 67 -11.02 9.85 -0.19
CA PRO A 67 -11.93 9.09 -1.02
C PRO A 67 -11.55 9.27 -2.49
N THR A 68 -11.60 8.18 -3.25
CA THR A 68 -11.23 8.21 -4.66
C THR A 68 -12.14 9.17 -5.45
N LEU A 69 -11.54 10.14 -6.14
CA LEU A 69 -12.27 11.09 -6.96
C LEU A 69 -12.74 10.42 -8.26
N ARG A 70 -14.00 9.96 -8.30
CA ARG A 70 -14.58 9.25 -9.45
C ARG A 70 -14.73 10.12 -10.69
N GLU A 71 -15.03 11.40 -10.50
CA GLU A 71 -15.19 12.39 -11.57
C GLU A 71 -14.13 13.49 -11.38
N PRO A 72 -12.90 13.27 -11.87
CA PRO A 72 -11.80 14.23 -11.71
C PRO A 72 -11.82 15.38 -12.72
N ALA A 73 -12.92 15.61 -13.44
CA ALA A 73 -13.03 16.68 -14.44
C ALA A 73 -14.30 17.51 -14.19
N MET A 74 -14.14 18.83 -14.13
CA MET A 74 -15.26 19.76 -14.00
C MET A 74 -14.93 21.11 -14.65
N GLY A 75 -15.79 21.55 -15.58
CA GLY A 75 -15.52 22.76 -16.36
C GLY A 75 -14.17 22.66 -17.09
N ASN A 76 -13.28 23.62 -16.83
CA ASN A 76 -11.94 23.67 -17.43
C ASN A 76 -10.84 23.03 -16.55
N VAL A 77 -11.23 22.28 -15.52
CA VAL A 77 -10.30 21.67 -14.57
C VAL A 77 -10.29 20.17 -14.75
N LEU A 78 -9.09 19.60 -14.90
CA LEU A 78 -8.83 18.16 -14.89
C LEU A 78 -7.82 17.84 -13.79
N ILE A 79 -8.16 16.91 -12.91
CA ILE A 79 -7.30 16.41 -11.83
C ILE A 79 -6.66 15.09 -12.30
N ILE A 80 -5.36 14.92 -12.04
CA ILE A 80 -4.57 13.77 -12.48
C ILE A 80 -3.67 13.23 -11.35
N GLY A 81 -3.22 11.99 -11.51
CA GLY A 81 -2.23 11.35 -10.63
C GLY A 81 -2.72 11.13 -9.20
N ASP A 82 -1.82 11.29 -8.23
CA ASP A 82 -2.09 11.00 -6.81
C ASP A 82 -3.18 11.88 -6.20
N ALA A 83 -3.52 13.01 -6.83
CA ALA A 83 -4.65 13.85 -6.42
C ALA A 83 -6.02 13.17 -6.66
N ILE A 84 -6.09 12.16 -7.53
CA ILE A 84 -7.29 11.31 -7.72
C ILE A 84 -7.36 10.24 -6.64
N SER A 85 -6.24 9.55 -6.43
CA SER A 85 -6.11 8.39 -5.54
C SER A 85 -4.64 8.04 -5.31
N GLN A 86 -4.32 7.69 -4.06
CA GLN A 86 -2.99 7.34 -3.54
C GLN A 86 -2.36 6.07 -4.17
N GLU A 87 -3.08 5.40 -5.07
CA GLU A 87 -2.64 4.17 -5.73
C GLU A 87 -2.30 4.34 -7.21
N SER A 88 -2.20 5.57 -7.68
CA SER A 88 -1.66 5.79 -9.02
C SER A 88 -0.18 5.40 -9.06
N TRP A 89 0.57 5.55 -7.95
CA TRP A 89 2.02 5.36 -7.91
C TRP A 89 2.71 6.20 -9.00
N ILE A 90 4.04 6.06 -9.15
CA ILE A 90 4.77 6.82 -10.18
C ILE A 90 4.27 6.44 -11.58
N GLN A 91 4.08 5.15 -11.87
CA GLN A 91 3.67 4.72 -13.21
C GLN A 91 2.26 5.21 -13.59
N GLY A 92 1.30 5.08 -12.68
CA GLY A 92 -0.05 5.54 -12.94
C GLY A 92 -0.16 7.06 -12.95
N ALA A 93 0.62 7.79 -12.15
CA ALA A 93 0.65 9.25 -12.24
C ALA A 93 1.16 9.73 -13.62
N ILE A 94 2.20 9.07 -14.17
CA ILE A 94 2.68 9.32 -15.53
C ILE A 94 1.58 9.00 -16.56
N ALA A 95 0.91 7.86 -16.43
CA ALA A 95 -0.18 7.47 -17.34
C ALA A 95 -1.35 8.47 -17.29
N CYS A 96 -1.75 8.91 -16.09
CA CYS A 96 -2.76 9.95 -15.90
C CYS A 96 -2.35 11.26 -16.56
N GLY A 97 -1.08 11.67 -16.45
CA GLY A 97 -0.56 12.86 -17.13
C GLY A 97 -0.66 12.76 -18.65
N TYR A 98 -0.24 11.64 -19.23
CA TYR A 98 -0.33 11.41 -20.67
C TYR A 98 -1.78 11.40 -21.18
N GLN A 99 -2.66 10.65 -20.52
CA GLN A 99 -4.06 10.57 -20.94
C GLN A 99 -4.82 11.87 -20.68
N GLY A 100 -4.50 12.57 -19.59
CA GLY A 100 -5.07 13.86 -19.28
C GLY A 100 -4.72 14.91 -20.33
N ALA A 101 -3.46 14.97 -20.77
CA ALA A 101 -3.05 15.86 -21.86
C ALA A 101 -3.81 15.58 -23.17
N LYS A 102 -3.98 14.30 -23.53
CA LYS A 102 -4.78 13.91 -24.71
C LYS A 102 -6.24 14.34 -24.59
N ALA A 103 -6.83 14.17 -23.41
CA ALA A 103 -8.20 14.57 -23.13
C ALA A 103 -8.37 16.09 -23.21
N THR A 104 -7.46 16.86 -22.62
CA THR A 104 -7.47 18.33 -22.73
C THR A 104 -7.36 18.79 -24.18
N LEU A 105 -6.51 18.18 -25.00
CA LEU A 105 -6.40 18.52 -26.42
C LEU A 105 -7.72 18.28 -27.17
N LYS A 106 -8.42 17.21 -26.84
CA LYS A 106 -9.75 16.91 -27.41
C LYS A 106 -10.79 17.95 -26.99
N GLU A 107 -10.85 18.31 -25.71
CA GLU A 107 -11.77 19.35 -25.20
C GLU A 107 -11.53 20.71 -25.87
N LEU A 108 -10.26 21.10 -26.03
CA LEU A 108 -9.90 22.34 -26.74
C LEU A 108 -10.34 22.34 -28.22
N SER A 109 -10.51 21.16 -28.82
CA SER A 109 -11.02 21.01 -30.19
C SER A 109 -12.55 20.86 -30.27
N GLY A 110 -13.28 21.00 -29.14
CA GLY A 110 -14.72 20.81 -29.07
C GLY A 110 -15.17 19.34 -29.01
N GLN A 111 -14.26 18.40 -28.75
CA GLN A 111 -14.56 16.97 -28.57
C GLN A 111 -14.65 16.60 -27.09
N LYS A 112 -15.32 15.49 -26.76
CA LYS A 112 -15.56 15.04 -25.38
C LYS A 112 -14.35 14.30 -24.76
N GLY A 113 -13.22 14.98 -24.67
CA GLY A 113 -11.98 14.41 -24.14
C GLY A 113 -12.06 13.98 -22.68
N TYR A 114 -12.72 14.75 -21.80
CA TYR A 114 -12.77 14.44 -20.37
C TYR A 114 -13.61 13.20 -20.07
N SER A 115 -14.72 12.98 -20.77
CA SER A 115 -15.48 11.74 -20.59
C SER A 115 -14.68 10.49 -20.97
N GLU A 116 -13.84 10.58 -22.01
CA GLU A 116 -12.97 9.48 -22.40
C GLU A 116 -11.84 9.23 -21.38
N TYR A 117 -11.30 10.30 -20.78
CA TYR A 117 -10.33 10.16 -19.69
C TYR A 117 -10.93 9.46 -18.49
N ILE A 118 -12.16 9.82 -18.09
CA ILE A 118 -12.85 9.21 -16.96
C ILE A 118 -13.12 7.72 -17.24
N ASP A 119 -13.59 7.38 -18.44
CA ASP A 119 -13.80 5.99 -18.86
C ASP A 119 -12.50 5.18 -18.85
N TRP A 120 -11.41 5.73 -19.39
CA TRP A 120 -10.10 5.11 -19.31
C TRP A 120 -9.64 4.92 -17.86
N LEU A 121 -9.77 5.95 -17.03
CA LEU A 121 -9.36 5.93 -15.63
C LEU A 121 -10.07 4.82 -14.85
N HIS A 122 -11.39 4.66 -15.05
CA HIS A 122 -12.18 3.63 -14.38
C HIS A 122 -11.79 2.20 -14.78
N LYS A 123 -11.29 2.03 -16.01
CA LYS A 123 -10.81 0.74 -16.53
C LYS A 123 -9.36 0.46 -16.17
N ALA A 124 -8.51 1.49 -16.11
CA ALA A 124 -7.07 1.36 -15.96
C ALA A 124 -6.64 1.05 -14.52
N PHE A 125 -7.40 1.49 -13.53
CA PHE A 125 -7.01 1.37 -12.12
C PHE A 125 -7.90 0.41 -11.34
N ALA A 126 -7.24 -0.51 -10.62
CA ALA A 126 -7.90 -1.52 -9.80
C ALA A 126 -8.86 -0.92 -8.75
N PHE A 127 -8.52 0.25 -8.20
CA PHE A 127 -9.37 0.94 -7.22
C PHE A 127 -10.68 1.50 -7.79
N PHE A 128 -10.83 1.54 -9.11
CA PHE A 128 -12.11 1.79 -9.77
C PHE A 128 -12.72 0.50 -10.34
N ALA A 129 -11.91 -0.33 -11.00
CA ALA A 129 -12.37 -1.51 -11.71
C ALA A 129 -12.87 -2.63 -10.79
N TYR A 130 -12.34 -2.74 -9.57
CA TYR A 130 -12.71 -3.81 -8.63
C TYR A 130 -13.54 -3.28 -7.45
N PRO A 131 -14.80 -3.74 -7.33
CA PRO A 131 -15.57 -3.52 -6.11
C PRO A 131 -14.78 -3.98 -4.88
N ASN A 132 -14.81 -3.20 -3.80
CA ASN A 132 -14.12 -3.49 -2.54
C ASN A 132 -12.57 -3.48 -2.58
N HIS A 133 -11.94 -2.93 -3.62
CA HIS A 133 -10.47 -2.83 -3.70
C HIS A 133 -9.79 -2.33 -2.41
N PHE A 134 -10.25 -1.20 -1.86
CA PHE A 134 -9.67 -0.66 -0.62
C PHE A 134 -9.94 -1.52 0.61
N LYS A 135 -11.06 -2.25 0.64
CA LYS A 135 -11.36 -3.21 1.70
C LYS A 135 -10.37 -4.38 1.65
N LEU A 136 -10.12 -4.92 0.46
CA LEU A 136 -9.12 -5.97 0.25
C LEU A 136 -7.72 -5.49 0.63
N LYS A 137 -7.34 -4.28 0.20
CA LYS A 137 -6.05 -3.67 0.57
C LYS A 137 -5.91 -3.48 2.07
N ALA A 138 -6.96 -3.01 2.75
CA ALA A 138 -6.92 -2.82 4.19
C ALA A 138 -6.83 -4.16 4.94
N ARG A 139 -7.50 -5.21 4.43
CA ARG A 139 -7.38 -6.60 4.90
C ARG A 139 -5.96 -7.15 4.72
N HIS A 140 -5.29 -6.87 3.60
CA HIS A 140 -3.88 -7.23 3.41
C HIS A 140 -2.96 -6.64 4.49
N HIS A 141 -3.29 -5.47 5.04
CA HIS A 141 -2.54 -4.87 6.14
C HIS A 141 -2.90 -5.41 7.53
N ILE A 142 -3.85 -6.33 7.66
CA ILE A 142 -4.33 -6.77 8.97
C ILE A 142 -3.27 -7.51 9.77
N LEU A 143 -2.47 -8.36 9.13
CA LEU A 143 -1.39 -9.07 9.84
C LEU A 143 -0.39 -8.09 10.42
N ARG A 144 -0.12 -7.00 9.70
CA ARG A 144 0.71 -5.93 10.21
C ARG A 144 0.12 -5.21 11.43
N MET A 145 -1.20 -5.16 11.54
CA MET A 145 -1.85 -4.53 12.69
C MET A 145 -1.88 -5.44 13.92
N VAL A 146 -1.90 -6.77 13.74
CA VAL A 146 -2.10 -7.73 14.84
C VAL A 146 -0.83 -8.46 15.27
N CYS A 147 0.15 -8.62 14.37
CA CYS A 147 1.45 -9.19 14.69
C CYS A 147 2.34 -8.13 15.33
N SER A 148 2.81 -8.45 16.52
CA SER A 148 3.57 -7.57 17.41
C SER A 148 4.95 -8.11 17.78
N SER A 149 5.24 -9.38 17.47
CA SER A 149 6.56 -9.98 17.67
C SER A 149 6.98 -10.85 16.47
N ASP A 150 8.29 -11.13 16.39
CA ASP A 150 8.85 -12.00 15.36
C ASP A 150 8.38 -13.46 15.58
N GLU A 151 8.23 -13.91 16.83
CA GLU A 151 7.65 -15.22 17.18
C GLU A 151 6.20 -15.40 16.68
N GLU A 152 5.38 -14.35 16.80
CA GLU A 152 4.02 -14.33 16.25
C GLU A 152 4.04 -14.48 14.73
N ALA A 153 4.96 -13.79 14.06
CA ALA A 153 5.12 -13.91 12.62
C ALA A 153 5.58 -15.32 12.23
N ASP A 154 6.64 -15.84 12.85
CA ASP A 154 7.19 -17.16 12.56
C ASP A 154 6.16 -18.28 12.77
N THR A 155 5.34 -18.17 13.82
CA THR A 155 4.24 -19.12 14.06
C THR A 155 3.22 -19.11 12.92
N ILE A 156 2.79 -17.91 12.49
CA ILE A 156 1.83 -17.78 11.38
C ILE A 156 2.41 -18.33 10.08
N TYR A 157 3.66 -17.99 9.75
CA TYR A 157 4.29 -18.47 8.53
C TYR A 157 4.52 -19.99 8.56
N ARG A 158 4.88 -20.56 9.72
CA ARG A 158 4.99 -22.02 9.89
C ARG A 158 3.63 -22.72 9.69
N LEU A 159 2.57 -22.20 10.28
CA LEU A 159 1.22 -22.75 10.17
C LEU A 159 0.69 -22.76 8.74
N LEU A 160 1.10 -21.77 7.94
CA LEU A 160 0.60 -21.55 6.58
C LEU A 160 1.61 -21.93 5.50
N GLN A 161 2.73 -22.55 5.86
CA GLN A 161 3.85 -22.83 4.94
C GLN A 161 3.45 -23.66 3.71
N ASP A 162 2.45 -24.54 3.86
CA ASP A 162 1.96 -25.42 2.80
C ASP A 162 0.74 -24.85 2.04
N LYS A 163 0.37 -23.59 2.30
CA LYS A 163 -0.77 -22.93 1.65
C LYS A 163 -0.27 -22.00 0.55
N VAL A 164 -0.89 -22.09 -0.64
CA VAL A 164 -0.54 -21.26 -1.80
C VAL A 164 -1.36 -19.97 -1.80
N GLU A 165 -1.10 -19.10 -0.85
CA GLU A 165 -1.65 -17.73 -0.79
C GLU A 165 -0.90 -16.87 0.23
N HIS A 166 -1.02 -15.54 0.12
CA HIS A 166 -0.44 -14.64 1.11
C HIS A 166 -1.12 -14.81 2.48
N PRO A 167 -0.37 -15.01 3.58
CA PRO A 167 -0.92 -15.27 4.91
C PRO A 167 -2.02 -14.31 5.38
N ALA A 168 -1.93 -13.03 5.00
CA ALA A 168 -2.93 -12.04 5.40
C ALA A 168 -4.32 -12.32 4.80
N PHE A 169 -4.39 -12.84 3.57
CA PHE A 169 -5.67 -13.18 2.96
C PHE A 169 -6.23 -14.47 3.57
N LEU A 170 -5.39 -15.50 3.68
CA LEU A 170 -5.76 -16.78 4.31
C LEU A 170 -6.37 -16.59 5.70
N LEU A 171 -5.74 -15.76 6.55
CA LEU A 171 -6.21 -15.56 7.91
C LEU A 171 -7.45 -14.66 8.00
N VAL A 172 -7.60 -13.69 7.11
CA VAL A 172 -8.82 -12.88 7.07
C VAL A 172 -10.03 -13.73 6.69
N GLU A 173 -9.86 -14.67 5.76
CA GLU A 173 -10.93 -15.54 5.30
C GLU A 173 -11.15 -16.74 6.21
N ASN A 174 -10.09 -17.24 6.84
CA ASN A 174 -10.09 -18.45 7.66
C ASN A 174 -9.37 -18.20 9.00
N PRO A 175 -9.89 -17.31 9.87
CA PRO A 175 -9.23 -16.97 11.13
C PRO A 175 -9.09 -18.17 12.08
N GLU A 176 -9.94 -19.18 11.94
CA GLU A 176 -9.88 -20.40 12.75
C GLU A 176 -8.57 -21.19 12.56
N LEU A 177 -7.84 -20.99 11.45
CA LEU A 177 -6.56 -21.68 11.18
C LEU A 177 -5.49 -21.48 12.26
N ILE A 178 -5.57 -20.39 13.03
CA ILE A 178 -4.59 -20.07 14.09
C ILE A 178 -5.17 -20.22 15.48
N LYS A 179 -6.45 -20.57 15.62
CA LYS A 179 -7.16 -20.50 16.90
C LYS A 179 -6.62 -21.47 17.94
N ASP A 180 -6.31 -22.69 17.51
CA ASP A 180 -5.86 -23.74 18.43
C ASP A 180 -4.42 -23.49 18.88
N GLU A 181 -3.54 -23.09 17.97
CA GLU A 181 -2.13 -22.81 18.31
C GLU A 181 -1.92 -21.44 18.95
N ARG A 182 -2.68 -20.42 18.54
CA ARG A 182 -2.53 -19.01 18.97
C ARG A 182 -3.90 -18.35 19.21
N PRO A 183 -4.62 -18.74 20.28
CA PRO A 183 -5.93 -18.18 20.61
C PRO A 183 -5.88 -16.66 20.87
N ASP A 184 -4.74 -16.16 21.36
CA ASP A 184 -4.51 -14.73 21.57
C ASP A 184 -4.45 -13.94 20.24
N LEU A 185 -3.74 -14.47 19.23
CA LEU A 185 -3.69 -13.86 17.89
C LEU A 185 -5.03 -13.95 17.17
N TYR A 186 -5.75 -15.06 17.33
CA TYR A 186 -7.10 -15.24 16.82
C TYR A 186 -8.04 -14.13 17.32
N LEU A 187 -8.02 -13.83 18.63
CA LEU A 187 -8.84 -12.76 19.20
C LEU A 187 -8.42 -11.38 18.69
N LYS A 188 -7.11 -11.10 18.57
CA LYS A 188 -6.59 -9.84 17.99
C LYS A 188 -7.07 -9.67 16.53
N LEU A 189 -6.98 -10.74 15.73
CA LEU A 189 -7.40 -10.78 14.33
C LEU A 189 -8.89 -10.51 14.18
N LYS A 190 -9.74 -11.23 14.94
CA LYS A 190 -11.18 -11.04 14.92
C LYS A 190 -11.56 -9.59 15.25
N LYS A 191 -10.97 -9.03 16.32
CA LYS A 191 -11.20 -7.63 16.71
C LYS A 191 -10.75 -6.65 15.62
N ALA A 192 -9.63 -6.92 14.95
CA ALA A 192 -9.14 -6.08 13.86
C ALA A 192 -10.05 -6.14 12.62
N VAL A 193 -10.57 -7.33 12.27
CA VAL A 193 -11.50 -7.51 11.15
C VAL A 193 -12.81 -6.78 11.43
N GLU A 194 -13.39 -6.95 12.62
CA GLU A 194 -14.61 -6.24 13.06
C GLU A 194 -14.40 -4.72 13.10
N GLY A 195 -13.22 -4.26 13.52
CA GLY A 195 -12.85 -2.85 13.48
C GLY A 195 -12.83 -2.31 12.05
N LEU A 196 -12.20 -3.05 11.13
CA LEU A 196 -12.12 -2.70 9.73
C LEU A 196 -13.49 -2.66 9.05
N ASP A 197 -14.32 -3.67 9.25
CA ASP A 197 -15.64 -3.76 8.64
C ASP A 197 -16.55 -2.62 9.14
N ARG A 198 -16.45 -2.22 10.43
CA ARG A 198 -17.16 -1.04 10.95
C ARG A 198 -16.69 0.28 10.32
N MET A 199 -15.41 0.43 10.00
CA MET A 199 -14.90 1.61 9.29
C MET A 199 -15.41 1.67 7.85
N VAL A 200 -15.59 0.52 7.20
CA VAL A 200 -16.16 0.45 5.84
C VAL A 200 -17.65 0.79 5.83
N VAL A 201 -18.43 0.34 6.82
CA VAL A 201 -19.89 0.58 6.91
C VAL A 201 -20.25 2.05 7.17
N LYS A 202 -19.42 2.80 7.90
CA LYS A 202 -19.67 4.22 8.15
C LYS A 202 -19.43 5.13 6.94
N GLY A 203 -19.05 4.54 5.79
CA GLY A 203 -18.49 5.28 4.68
C GLY A 203 -17.08 5.74 5.05
N TRP A 204 -16.15 5.58 4.12
CA TRP A 204 -14.89 6.33 4.15
C TRP A 204 -15.17 7.78 3.75
N GLY A 205 -16.08 8.43 4.49
CA GLY A 205 -16.49 9.82 4.34
C GLY A 205 -15.49 10.77 4.98
#